data_AF-A0A6P8TTT3-F1
#
_entry.id   AF-A0A6P8TTT3-F1
#
_cell.length_a   1.000
_cell.length_b   1.000
_cell.length_c   1.000
_cell.angle_alpha   90.00
_cell.angle_beta   90.00
_cell.angle_gamma   90.00
#
_symmetry.space_group_name_H-M   'P 1'
#
loop_
_entity.id
_entity.type
_entity.pdbx_description
1 polymer ?
#
loop_
_entity_poly.entity_id
_entity_poly.type
_entity_poly.pdbx_seq_one_letter_code
_entity_poly.pdbx_strand_id
1 'polypeptide(L)'
;MAESFLMEACVDSVESAINAERGGAGRLELCSSLLEGGLTPSLGLLQVVKQYVKIPVYVMIRPRGGDFLYSDQEVEVMRKDIELMKSHRADGLVLGSLTEDGRVDAELCMEFLAAARPLPVTFHRAFDMVHDPVVALETLISLGFERLLTSGCENSALEGLPLIKRLVDQAKGRIAIMPGGGITERNLQRILEGSGAQEFHGSARSSKDSAMKFRNTCVTMGAAFSAPEYGLKVTDANKRHITHICDGESPKILTCNSGSYHCFFCIYKGEKYQVENHIKGHSTVKHGEFTIVKCGLSCRKATHYHCFHCSVTIINRAQFLLHLNSHEQKAVTKGHPPPPALLLPTSRLLAPPPAQLPPTFGLLAPPPAQLPPTSGLLALPPAQLPPTSGLLAPPPAQLPPISRLHPPPPAQLLPTSYLLIPASAQLLSTSQLLLAPCHPAPEKQPQEKHEANQDLKEQSKPKKKLVTCPHCSLKLNKNNYKTHVRRKHKTVSKENIRRKRANKNIVDDLTVGHL
;
A
#
# COMPACT_ATOMS: atom_id res chain seq x y z
N MET A 1 -10.62 -7.42 26.08
CA MET A 1 -11.10 -7.35 24.68
C MET A 1 -9.92 -7.66 23.77
N ALA A 2 -10.12 -8.03 22.50
CA ALA A 2 -8.96 -8.10 21.59
C ALA A 2 -8.47 -6.67 21.37
N GLU A 3 -7.19 -6.40 21.63
CA GLU A 3 -6.59 -5.11 21.30
C GLU A 3 -6.65 -4.92 19.78
N SER A 4 -7.23 -3.81 19.34
CA SER A 4 -7.38 -3.48 17.93
C SER A 4 -6.24 -2.55 17.52
N PHE A 5 -5.29 -3.07 16.77
CA PHE A 5 -4.22 -2.27 16.16
C PHE A 5 -4.79 -1.14 15.31
N LEU A 6 -4.19 0.05 15.39
CA LEU A 6 -4.54 1.19 14.54
C LEU A 6 -3.69 1.16 13.26
N MET A 7 -4.35 1.09 12.11
CA MET A 7 -3.71 1.27 10.81
C MET A 7 -3.83 2.73 10.37
N GLU A 8 -2.68 3.37 10.12
CA GLU A 8 -2.60 4.63 9.39
C GLU A 8 -2.30 4.37 7.91
N ALA A 9 -3.06 5.01 7.01
CA ALA A 9 -2.90 4.89 5.57
C ALA A 9 -2.35 6.18 4.94
N CYS A 10 -1.15 6.11 4.36
CA CYS A 10 -0.56 7.18 3.56
C CYS A 10 -1.24 7.28 2.18
N VAL A 11 -1.83 8.43 1.87
CA VAL A 11 -2.65 8.67 0.68
C VAL A 11 -2.34 10.02 0.00
N ASP A 12 -2.54 10.06 -1.32
CA ASP A 12 -2.20 11.19 -2.21
C ASP A 12 -3.40 11.74 -3.01
N SER A 13 -4.59 11.19 -2.78
CA SER A 13 -5.76 11.41 -3.64
C SER A 13 -7.06 11.03 -2.93
N VAL A 14 -8.16 11.65 -3.37
CA VAL A 14 -9.51 11.38 -2.84
C VAL A 14 -9.92 9.92 -3.07
N GLU A 15 -9.57 9.33 -4.22
CA GLU A 15 -9.80 7.89 -4.49
C GLU A 15 -9.05 7.02 -3.47
N SER A 16 -7.76 7.29 -3.22
CA SER A 16 -6.97 6.56 -2.22
C SER A 16 -7.52 6.74 -0.79
N ALA A 17 -7.94 7.95 -0.42
CA ALA A 17 -8.51 8.25 0.90
C ALA A 17 -9.81 7.48 1.18
N ILE A 18 -10.75 7.49 0.23
CA ILE A 18 -12.01 6.73 0.30
C ILE A 18 -11.74 5.22 0.32
N ASN A 19 -10.76 4.75 -0.47
CA ASN A 19 -10.39 3.34 -0.50
C ASN A 19 -9.74 2.89 0.81
N ALA A 20 -8.93 3.73 1.45
CA ALA A 20 -8.32 3.45 2.75
C ALA A 20 -9.36 3.32 3.87
N GLU A 21 -10.30 4.28 3.99
CA GLU A 21 -11.40 4.20 4.97
C GLU A 21 -12.26 2.95 4.73
N ARG A 22 -12.65 2.68 3.47
CA ARG A 22 -13.41 1.48 3.10
C ARG A 22 -12.63 0.18 3.36
N GLY A 23 -11.30 0.22 3.31
CA GLY A 23 -10.41 -0.89 3.64
C GLY A 23 -10.24 -1.12 5.16
N GLY A 24 -10.75 -0.22 6.00
CA GLY A 24 -10.65 -0.31 7.45
C GLY A 24 -9.41 0.37 8.06
N ALA A 25 -8.79 1.32 7.36
CA ALA A 25 -7.82 2.21 7.98
C ALA A 25 -8.48 2.99 9.14
N GLY A 26 -7.78 3.12 10.26
CA GLY A 26 -8.24 3.90 11.41
C GLY A 26 -7.92 5.39 11.31
N ARG A 27 -6.95 5.75 10.47
CA ARG A 27 -6.45 7.11 10.25
C ARG A 27 -5.83 7.25 8.86
N LEU A 28 -5.82 8.45 8.31
CA LEU A 28 -5.08 8.80 7.08
C LEU A 28 -3.91 9.73 7.39
N GLU A 29 -2.81 9.54 6.68
CA GLU A 29 -1.81 10.59 6.44
C GLU A 29 -1.98 11.08 5.00
N LEU A 30 -2.26 12.37 4.83
CA LEU A 30 -2.49 13.02 3.55
C LEU A 30 -1.23 13.77 3.10
N CYS A 31 -0.73 13.39 1.92
CA CYS A 31 0.51 13.88 1.33
C CYS A 31 0.30 14.30 -0.13
N SER A 32 1.24 15.07 -0.68
CA SER A 32 1.54 15.07 -2.11
C SER A 32 2.85 14.32 -2.39
N SER A 33 3.25 14.17 -3.66
CA SER A 33 4.56 13.64 -4.09
C SER A 33 5.07 12.42 -3.31
N LEU A 34 4.28 11.34 -3.24
CA LEU A 34 4.69 10.09 -2.56
C LEU A 34 5.90 9.37 -3.18
N LEU A 35 6.43 9.86 -4.31
CA LEU A 35 7.72 9.42 -4.88
C LEU A 35 8.91 10.06 -4.14
N GLU A 36 8.73 11.25 -3.57
CA GLU A 36 9.74 12.01 -2.79
C GLU A 36 9.67 11.72 -1.28
N GLY A 37 8.93 10.67 -0.90
CA GLY A 37 8.67 10.32 0.50
C GLY A 37 7.47 11.00 1.14
N GLY A 38 6.74 11.85 0.41
CA GLY A 38 5.60 12.62 0.91
C GLY A 38 5.98 14.08 1.20
N LEU A 39 5.20 15.00 0.62
CA LEU A 39 5.28 16.45 0.79
C LEU A 39 3.94 17.02 1.25
N THR A 40 3.90 18.32 1.60
CA THR A 40 2.64 19.01 1.93
C THR A 40 1.60 18.84 0.80
N PRO A 41 0.37 18.36 1.07
CA PRO A 41 -0.69 18.29 0.05
C PRO A 41 -1.22 19.67 -0.31
N SER A 42 -1.83 19.82 -1.48
CA SER A 42 -2.56 21.06 -1.78
C SER A 42 -3.78 21.21 -0.87
N LEU A 43 -4.11 22.44 -0.49
CA LEU A 43 -5.28 22.72 0.34
C LEU A 43 -6.58 22.17 -0.28
N GLY A 44 -6.71 22.26 -1.61
CA GLY A 44 -7.87 21.71 -2.33
C GLY A 44 -8.03 20.19 -2.15
N LEU A 45 -6.92 19.44 -2.07
CA LEU A 45 -6.97 18.01 -1.79
C LEU A 45 -7.49 17.75 -0.36
N LEU A 46 -6.98 18.46 0.65
CA LEU A 46 -7.48 18.36 2.03
C LEU A 46 -8.98 18.65 2.10
N GLN A 47 -9.41 19.78 1.54
CA GLN A 47 -10.82 20.21 1.57
C GLN A 47 -11.77 19.18 0.96
N VAL A 48 -11.38 18.55 -0.15
CA VAL A 48 -12.21 17.51 -0.79
C VAL A 48 -12.15 16.20 0.00
N VAL A 49 -10.97 15.76 0.49
CA VAL A 49 -10.86 14.55 1.33
C VAL A 49 -11.76 14.65 2.57
N LYS A 50 -11.79 15.81 3.24
CA LYS A 50 -12.65 16.07 4.42
C LYS A 50 -14.16 16.10 4.12
N GLN A 51 -14.58 16.08 2.85
CA GLN A 51 -16.00 15.93 2.47
C GLN A 51 -16.41 14.46 2.34
N TYR A 52 -15.47 13.57 1.98
CA TYR A 52 -15.77 12.17 1.66
C TYR A 52 -15.37 11.17 2.75
N VAL A 53 -14.44 11.53 3.64
CA VAL A 53 -13.87 10.65 4.67
C VAL A 53 -14.23 11.15 6.07
N LYS A 54 -14.48 10.22 7.00
CA LYS A 54 -14.88 10.47 8.40
C LYS A 54 -13.80 10.11 9.42
N ILE A 55 -12.93 9.15 9.11
CA ILE A 55 -11.75 8.86 9.95
C ILE A 55 -10.78 10.07 10.00
N PRO A 56 -9.96 10.20 11.05
CA PRO A 56 -9.04 11.33 11.18
C PRO A 56 -8.04 11.40 10.03
N VAL A 57 -7.79 12.62 9.57
CA VAL A 57 -6.90 12.97 8.46
C VAL A 57 -5.78 13.85 9.01
N TYR A 58 -4.59 13.27 9.08
CA TYR A 58 -3.36 13.96 9.44
C TYR A 58 -2.73 14.49 8.17
N VAL A 59 -2.12 15.68 8.25
CA VAL A 59 -1.57 16.36 7.07
C VAL A 59 -0.06 16.47 7.18
N MET A 60 0.64 16.01 6.14
CA MET A 60 2.08 16.21 5.99
C MET A 60 2.39 17.71 5.89
N ILE A 61 3.39 18.17 6.63
CA ILE A 61 3.99 19.49 6.50
C ILE A 61 5.47 19.27 6.18
N ARG A 62 5.79 19.28 4.89
CA ARG A 62 7.14 19.09 4.36
C ARG A 62 7.25 19.78 2.98
N PRO A 63 8.01 20.87 2.84
CA PRO A 63 7.93 21.74 1.68
C PRO A 63 8.64 21.18 0.42
N ARG A 64 9.61 20.27 0.60
CA ARG A 64 10.40 19.66 -0.49
C ARG A 64 10.91 18.26 -0.14
N GLY A 65 11.36 17.53 -1.16
CA GLY A 65 12.14 16.31 -0.99
C GLY A 65 13.54 16.55 -0.40
N GLY A 66 14.33 15.48 -0.30
CA GLY A 66 15.68 15.54 0.27
C GLY A 66 15.70 15.46 1.80
N ASP A 67 16.62 16.19 2.41
CA ASP A 67 16.86 16.25 3.86
C ASP A 67 15.72 16.95 4.65
N PHE A 68 15.99 17.21 5.93
CA PHE A 68 15.09 17.84 6.90
C PHE A 68 15.78 19.03 7.60
N LEU A 69 16.80 19.61 6.96
CA LEU A 69 17.48 20.82 7.38
C LEU A 69 16.88 21.96 6.55
N TYR A 70 16.04 22.79 7.17
CA TYR A 70 15.26 23.79 6.47
C TYR A 70 15.89 25.18 6.56
N SER A 71 15.88 25.91 5.45
CA SER A 71 16.19 27.34 5.43
C SER A 71 15.06 28.17 6.05
N ASP A 72 15.35 29.41 6.47
CA ASP A 72 14.37 30.32 7.09
C ASP A 72 13.11 30.51 6.21
N GLN A 73 13.28 30.57 4.89
CA GLN A 73 12.17 30.71 3.93
C GLN A 73 11.32 29.43 3.85
N GLU A 74 11.93 28.25 3.94
CA GLU A 74 11.22 26.98 3.99
C GLU A 74 10.47 26.80 5.30
N VAL A 75 11.06 27.25 6.41
CA VAL A 75 10.40 27.34 7.71
C VAL A 75 9.20 28.29 7.64
N GLU A 76 9.31 29.46 6.99
CA GLU A 76 8.17 30.38 6.80
C GLU A 76 7.02 29.72 6.02
N VAL A 77 7.33 28.95 4.97
CA VAL A 77 6.34 28.14 4.24
C VAL A 77 5.68 27.12 5.16
N MET A 78 6.46 26.36 5.94
CA MET A 78 5.94 25.37 6.89
C MET A 78 5.04 26.00 7.96
N ARG A 79 5.40 27.17 8.51
CA ARG A 79 4.56 27.90 9.47
C ARG A 79 3.20 28.26 8.85
N LYS A 80 3.18 28.78 7.61
CA LYS A 80 1.94 29.09 6.87
C LYS A 80 1.11 27.85 6.55
N ASP A 81 1.74 26.75 6.15
CA ASP A 81 1.06 25.49 5.90
C ASP A 81 0.41 24.93 7.19
N ILE A 82 1.08 25.01 8.35
CA ILE A 82 0.51 24.60 9.64
C ILE A 82 -0.77 25.38 9.94
N GLU A 83 -0.75 26.71 9.81
CA GLU A 83 -1.91 27.58 10.03
C GLU A 83 -3.05 27.27 9.03
N LEU A 84 -2.72 27.07 7.76
CA LEU A 84 -3.67 26.81 6.70
C LEU A 84 -4.36 25.45 6.85
N MET A 85 -3.59 24.38 7.06
CA MET A 85 -4.15 23.03 7.21
C MET A 85 -4.98 22.90 8.48
N LYS A 86 -4.56 23.56 9.56
CA LYS A 86 -5.30 23.65 10.83
C LYS A 86 -6.64 24.39 10.67
N SER A 87 -6.63 25.57 10.06
CA SER A 87 -7.87 26.34 9.80
C SER A 87 -8.83 25.61 8.85
N HIS A 88 -8.32 24.73 7.99
CA HIS A 88 -9.12 23.88 7.09
C HIS A 88 -9.37 22.45 7.59
N ARG A 89 -9.36 22.24 8.91
CA ARG A 89 -9.83 21.01 9.59
C ARG A 89 -8.97 19.76 9.36
N ALA A 90 -7.66 19.90 9.26
CA ALA A 90 -6.75 18.80 9.59
C ALA A 90 -7.03 18.31 11.03
N ASP A 91 -7.05 17.00 11.26
CA ASP A 91 -7.28 16.41 12.60
C ASP A 91 -5.96 16.17 13.36
N GLY A 92 -4.84 16.41 12.69
CA GLY A 92 -3.48 16.29 13.20
C GLY A 92 -2.47 16.64 12.11
N LEU A 93 -1.19 16.77 12.47
CA LEU A 93 -0.12 17.13 11.54
C LEU A 93 1.03 16.12 11.60
N VAL A 94 1.82 16.04 10.53
CA VAL A 94 3.00 15.19 10.42
C VAL A 94 4.16 16.02 9.92
N LEU A 95 5.27 16.08 10.68
CA LEU A 95 6.42 16.91 10.37
C LEU A 95 7.70 16.41 11.04
N GLY A 96 8.82 17.07 10.82
CA GLY A 96 10.04 16.91 11.60
C GLY A 96 11.19 17.69 10.98
N SER A 97 12.08 18.21 11.83
CA SER A 97 13.27 18.96 11.44
C SER A 97 14.51 18.43 12.15
N LEU A 98 15.65 18.50 11.48
CA LEU A 98 16.95 18.06 11.99
C LEU A 98 17.99 19.17 11.84
N THR A 99 18.94 19.19 12.78
CA THR A 99 20.17 19.97 12.67
C THR A 99 21.16 19.32 11.69
N GLU A 100 22.18 20.05 11.26
CA GLU A 100 23.30 19.52 10.44
C GLU A 100 23.94 18.25 11.02
N ASP A 101 24.08 18.17 12.36
CA ASP A 101 24.61 16.97 13.05
C ASP A 101 23.68 15.74 13.05
N GLY A 102 22.52 15.79 12.37
CA GLY A 102 21.51 14.73 12.44
C GLY A 102 20.87 14.60 13.83
N ARG A 103 20.74 15.69 14.59
CA ARG A 103 19.97 15.73 15.85
C ARG A 103 18.60 16.34 15.58
N VAL A 104 17.61 16.05 16.43
CA VAL A 104 16.30 16.74 16.35
C VAL A 104 16.50 18.22 16.61
N ASP A 105 16.04 19.08 15.70
CA ASP A 105 16.01 20.51 15.91
C ASP A 105 14.89 20.85 16.91
N ALA A 106 15.27 20.93 18.18
CA ALA A 106 14.33 21.07 19.29
C ALA A 106 13.69 22.46 19.36
N GLU A 107 14.38 23.51 18.91
CA GLU A 107 13.87 24.89 18.90
C GLU A 107 12.79 25.03 17.83
N LEU A 108 13.12 24.68 16.58
CA LEU A 108 12.18 24.74 15.47
C LEU A 108 10.99 23.78 15.64
N CYS A 109 11.22 22.57 16.18
CA CYS A 109 10.11 21.67 16.51
C CYS A 109 9.20 22.23 17.62
N MET A 110 9.73 22.97 18.59
CA MET A 110 8.92 23.60 19.64
C MET A 110 8.01 24.69 19.05
N GLU A 111 8.51 25.49 18.11
CA GLU A 111 7.70 26.47 17.38
C GLU A 111 6.57 25.81 16.57
N PHE A 112 6.89 24.80 15.77
CA PHE A 112 5.89 24.09 14.97
C PHE A 112 4.81 23.43 15.84
N LEU A 113 5.19 22.84 16.97
CA LEU A 113 4.24 22.31 17.96
C LEU A 113 3.36 23.41 18.57
N ALA A 114 3.93 24.58 18.88
CA ALA A 114 3.16 25.72 19.39
C ALA A 114 2.12 26.20 18.37
N ALA A 115 2.50 26.31 17.10
CA ALA A 115 1.59 26.66 16.00
C ALA A 115 0.51 25.58 15.75
N ALA A 116 0.86 24.30 15.88
CA ALA A 116 -0.08 23.18 15.67
C ALA A 116 -1.19 23.11 16.73
N ARG A 117 -0.89 23.37 18.00
CA ARG A 117 -1.82 23.21 19.14
C ARG A 117 -3.22 23.82 18.90
N PRO A 118 -4.32 23.09 19.19
CA PRO A 118 -4.38 21.85 19.96
C PRO A 118 -4.22 20.58 19.10
N LEU A 119 -3.84 20.68 17.83
CA LEU A 119 -3.73 19.51 16.97
C LEU A 119 -2.60 18.57 17.44
N PRO A 120 -2.86 17.26 17.48
CA PRO A 120 -1.82 16.25 17.70
C PRO A 120 -0.82 16.22 16.54
N VAL A 121 0.44 15.93 16.86
CA VAL A 121 1.54 15.93 15.88
C VAL A 121 2.34 14.62 15.96
N THR A 122 2.58 14.03 14.79
CA THR A 122 3.48 12.88 14.59
C THR A 122 4.83 13.39 14.08
N PHE A 123 5.93 12.99 14.73
CA PHE A 123 7.26 13.18 14.16
C PHE A 123 7.52 12.11 13.10
N HIS A 124 7.87 12.54 11.89
CA HIS A 124 7.97 11.64 10.74
C HIS A 124 9.36 11.00 10.56
N ARG A 125 9.56 10.30 9.43
CA ARG A 125 10.77 9.54 9.09
C ARG A 125 12.08 10.33 8.98
N ALA A 126 12.08 11.65 9.24
CA ALA A 126 13.30 12.36 9.65
C ALA A 126 14.02 11.64 10.81
N PHE A 127 13.26 10.99 11.70
CA PHE A 127 13.85 10.18 12.77
C PHE A 127 14.74 9.06 12.25
N ASP A 128 14.44 8.46 11.10
CA ASP A 128 15.27 7.39 10.54
C ASP A 128 16.65 7.90 10.04
N MET A 129 16.86 9.21 10.02
CA MET A 129 18.11 9.89 9.63
C MET A 129 18.87 10.47 10.83
N VAL A 130 18.46 10.24 12.09
CA VAL A 130 19.16 10.80 13.25
C VAL A 130 20.46 10.07 13.58
N HIS A 131 21.39 10.80 14.19
CA HIS A 131 22.66 10.25 14.69
C HIS A 131 22.47 9.31 15.90
N ASP A 132 21.66 9.73 16.89
CA ASP A 132 21.34 8.93 18.08
C ASP A 132 19.81 8.80 18.26
N PRO A 133 19.21 7.63 17.95
CA PRO A 133 17.77 7.41 18.08
C PRO A 133 17.29 7.30 19.53
N VAL A 134 18.17 6.95 20.49
CA VAL A 134 17.82 6.86 21.92
C VAL A 134 17.66 8.27 22.49
N VAL A 135 18.59 9.18 22.18
CA VAL A 135 18.52 10.58 22.58
C VAL A 135 17.39 11.31 21.84
N ALA A 136 17.27 11.11 20.52
CA ALA A 136 16.19 11.72 19.74
C ALA A 136 14.80 11.36 20.28
N LEU A 137 14.57 10.11 20.69
CA LEU A 137 13.29 9.69 21.27
C LEU A 137 12.95 10.46 22.57
N GLU A 138 13.90 10.65 23.49
CA GLU A 138 13.65 11.43 24.71
C GLU A 138 13.42 12.92 24.41
N THR A 139 14.08 13.48 23.38
CA THR A 139 13.80 14.84 22.90
C THR A 139 12.36 14.97 22.38
N LEU A 140 11.90 14.03 21.55
CA LEU A 140 10.53 14.03 21.02
C LEU A 140 9.47 13.90 22.12
N ILE A 141 9.72 13.04 23.12
CA ILE A 141 8.86 12.90 24.31
C ILE A 141 8.83 14.22 25.11
N SER A 142 9.98 14.86 25.30
CA SER A 142 10.09 16.10 26.08
C SER A 142 9.42 17.29 25.40
N LEU A 143 9.44 17.34 24.06
CA LEU A 143 8.72 18.34 23.26
C LEU A 143 7.20 18.10 23.24
N GLY A 144 6.76 16.85 23.43
CA GLY A 144 5.35 16.48 23.48
C GLY A 144 4.75 16.08 22.12
N PHE A 145 5.53 15.45 21.24
CA PHE A 145 4.97 14.75 20.09
C PHE A 145 4.11 13.56 20.56
N GLU A 146 2.94 13.35 19.94
CA GLU A 146 2.07 12.22 20.32
C GLU A 146 2.61 10.89 19.76
N ARG A 147 3.22 10.93 18.57
CA ARG A 147 3.69 9.74 17.85
C ARG A 147 5.02 9.95 17.14
N LEU A 148 5.71 8.84 16.91
CA LEU A 148 6.91 8.75 16.09
C LEU A 148 6.68 7.72 14.97
N LEU A 149 6.79 8.14 13.71
CA LEU A 149 6.81 7.28 12.53
C LEU A 149 8.25 6.93 12.16
N THR A 150 8.60 5.65 12.17
CA THR A 150 9.99 5.18 11.98
C THR A 150 10.07 3.81 11.29
N SER A 151 11.08 3.59 10.46
CA SER A 151 11.50 2.29 9.96
C SER A 151 12.58 1.63 10.83
N GLY A 152 12.94 2.24 11.96
CA GLY A 152 14.02 1.82 12.84
C GLY A 152 15.40 2.16 12.30
N CYS A 153 15.56 3.35 11.71
CA CYS A 153 16.83 3.82 11.10
C CYS A 153 17.40 2.88 10.02
N GLU A 154 16.51 2.14 9.35
CA GLU A 154 16.82 1.10 8.35
C GLU A 154 15.95 1.28 7.10
N ASN A 155 16.28 0.57 6.01
CA ASN A 155 15.52 0.69 4.75
C ASN A 155 14.04 0.23 4.87
N SER A 156 13.70 -0.60 5.87
CA SER A 156 12.33 -1.02 6.15
C SER A 156 12.08 -1.35 7.62
N ALA A 157 10.83 -1.20 8.08
CA ALA A 157 10.43 -1.54 9.45
C ALA A 157 10.60 -3.02 9.82
N LEU A 158 10.83 -3.92 8.85
CA LEU A 158 11.17 -5.32 9.13
C LEU A 158 12.65 -5.48 9.48
N GLU A 159 13.52 -4.64 8.90
CA GLU A 159 14.97 -4.66 9.12
C GLU A 159 15.32 -3.90 10.40
N GLY A 160 14.77 -2.70 10.59
CA GLY A 160 14.91 -1.92 11.83
C GLY A 160 14.06 -2.42 13.00
N LEU A 161 13.39 -3.57 12.86
CA LEU A 161 12.54 -4.18 13.89
C LEU A 161 13.23 -4.30 15.28
N PRO A 162 14.52 -4.64 15.40
CA PRO A 162 15.21 -4.67 16.70
C PRO A 162 15.31 -3.28 17.35
N LEU A 163 15.52 -2.22 16.57
CA LEU A 163 15.53 -0.85 17.09
C LEU A 163 14.11 -0.38 17.43
N ILE A 164 13.12 -0.64 16.55
CA ILE A 164 11.70 -0.31 16.82
C ILE A 164 11.26 -0.94 18.15
N LYS A 165 11.61 -2.20 18.43
CA LYS A 165 11.34 -2.83 19.72
C LYS A 165 11.98 -2.05 20.89
N ARG A 166 13.27 -1.69 20.79
CA ARG A 166 13.95 -0.90 21.82
C ARG A 166 13.28 0.45 22.05
N LEU A 167 12.82 1.12 20.99
CA LEU A 167 12.10 2.39 21.06
C LEU A 167 10.74 2.23 21.74
N VAL A 168 9.99 1.14 21.47
CA VAL A 168 8.74 0.81 22.20
C VAL A 168 9.02 0.60 23.69
N ASP A 169 10.03 -0.23 24.02
CA ASP A 169 10.41 -0.53 25.40
C ASP A 169 10.90 0.72 26.17
N GLN A 170 11.57 1.65 25.48
CA GLN A 170 12.03 2.93 26.04
C GLN A 170 10.91 3.96 26.18
N ALA A 171 10.03 4.07 25.18
CA ALA A 171 8.92 5.02 25.18
C ALA A 171 7.96 4.78 26.35
N LYS A 172 7.70 3.51 26.71
CA LYS A 172 6.82 3.13 27.84
C LYS A 172 5.42 3.78 27.77
N GLY A 173 4.90 3.96 26.55
CA GLY A 173 3.61 4.59 26.30
C GLY A 173 3.58 6.13 26.44
N ARG A 174 4.73 6.80 26.67
CA ARG A 174 4.83 8.28 26.70
C ARG A 174 4.64 8.92 25.34
N ILE A 175 4.93 8.17 24.27
CA ILE A 175 4.76 8.51 22.86
C ILE A 175 4.42 7.20 22.11
N ALA A 176 3.55 7.23 21.11
CA ALA A 176 3.26 6.04 20.32
C ALA A 176 4.35 5.81 19.26
N ILE A 177 5.00 4.65 19.29
CA ILE A 177 5.96 4.24 18.25
C ILE A 177 5.18 3.54 17.14
N MET A 178 5.17 4.14 15.96
CA MET A 178 4.44 3.67 14.78
C MET A 178 5.45 3.18 13.72
N PRO A 179 5.72 1.87 13.64
CA PRO A 179 6.52 1.31 12.56
C PRO A 179 5.94 1.67 11.18
N GLY A 180 6.81 2.06 10.25
CA GLY A 180 6.48 2.40 8.87
C GLY A 180 7.67 2.20 7.92
N GLY A 181 7.41 2.26 6.61
CA GLY A 181 8.41 1.94 5.59
C GLY A 181 8.45 0.45 5.26
N GLY A 182 8.07 0.09 4.03
CA GLY A 182 8.07 -1.30 3.55
C GLY A 182 7.01 -2.22 4.19
N ILE A 183 6.06 -1.70 4.99
CA ILE A 183 4.99 -2.52 5.58
C ILE A 183 4.02 -3.00 4.50
N THR A 184 3.77 -4.31 4.53
CA THR A 184 2.90 -5.07 3.64
C THR A 184 2.13 -6.10 4.45
N GLU A 185 1.11 -6.67 3.84
CA GLU A 185 0.35 -7.79 4.37
C GLU A 185 1.22 -9.02 4.75
N ARG A 186 2.42 -9.18 4.16
CA ARG A 186 3.35 -10.31 4.42
C ARG A 186 4.30 -10.13 5.60
N ASN A 187 4.54 -8.90 6.04
CA ASN A 187 5.48 -8.61 7.15
C ASN A 187 4.79 -7.97 8.36
N LEU A 188 3.60 -7.39 8.20
CA LEU A 188 2.84 -6.74 9.28
C LEU A 188 2.82 -7.53 10.59
N GLN A 189 2.42 -8.81 10.58
CA GLN A 189 2.35 -9.60 11.82
C GLN A 189 3.71 -9.76 12.50
N ARG A 190 4.79 -10.00 11.74
CA ARG A 190 6.15 -10.10 12.31
C ARG A 190 6.60 -8.77 12.92
N ILE A 191 6.22 -7.66 12.31
CA ILE A 191 6.53 -6.31 12.80
C ILE A 191 5.75 -6.04 14.10
N LEU A 192 4.43 -6.28 14.12
CA LEU A 192 3.60 -6.05 15.31
C LEU A 192 4.01 -6.97 16.49
N GLU A 193 4.14 -8.28 16.26
CA GLU A 193 4.55 -9.24 17.29
C GLU A 193 5.99 -9.01 17.77
N GLY A 194 6.90 -8.62 16.87
CA GLY A 194 8.31 -8.40 17.17
C GLY A 194 8.62 -7.04 17.83
N SER A 195 7.79 -6.02 17.62
CA SER A 195 7.96 -4.69 18.22
C SER A 195 7.11 -4.47 19.48
N GLY A 196 5.90 -5.05 19.53
CA GLY A 196 4.87 -4.67 20.50
C GLY A 196 4.14 -3.36 20.16
N ALA A 197 4.32 -2.81 18.96
CA ALA A 197 3.65 -1.60 18.53
C ALA A 197 2.13 -1.80 18.35
N GLN A 198 1.34 -0.81 18.77
CA GLN A 198 -0.12 -0.80 18.69
C GLN A 198 -0.66 -0.01 17.48
N GLU A 199 0.18 0.86 16.90
CA GLU A 199 -0.11 1.59 15.66
C GLU A 199 0.86 1.15 14.56
N PHE A 200 0.47 1.20 13.29
CA PHE A 200 1.38 0.98 12.16
C PHE A 200 0.98 1.80 10.94
N HIS A 201 1.98 2.18 10.15
CA HIS A 201 1.82 3.01 8.98
C HIS A 201 2.10 2.23 7.69
N GLY A 202 1.22 2.35 6.71
CA GLY A 202 1.42 1.76 5.38
C GLY A 202 0.67 2.52 4.28
N SER A 203 1.00 2.28 3.01
CA SER A 203 0.29 2.94 1.90
C SER A 203 -0.79 2.08 1.24
N ALA A 204 -0.72 0.75 1.40
CA ALA A 204 -1.61 -0.22 0.77
C ALA A 204 -1.88 -0.02 -0.75
N ARG A 205 -0.96 0.63 -1.47
CA ARG A 205 -1.10 0.95 -2.90
C ARG A 205 -0.95 -0.26 -3.81
N SER A 206 -1.67 -0.26 -4.93
CA SER A 206 -1.50 -1.12 -6.10
C SER A 206 -1.22 -0.27 -7.35
N SER A 207 -0.76 -0.89 -8.44
CA SER A 207 -0.67 -0.21 -9.75
C SER A 207 -2.01 -0.29 -10.48
N LYS A 208 -2.47 0.83 -11.03
CA LYS A 208 -3.66 0.95 -11.89
C LYS A 208 -3.22 1.58 -13.20
N ASP A 209 -3.51 0.92 -14.32
CA ASP A 209 -3.16 1.43 -15.64
C ASP A 209 -4.12 2.55 -16.08
N SER A 210 -3.64 3.50 -16.87
CA SER A 210 -4.42 4.69 -17.26
C SER A 210 -5.54 4.36 -18.26
N ALA A 211 -6.69 5.02 -18.11
CA ALA A 211 -7.78 4.92 -19.09
C ALA A 211 -7.47 5.58 -20.46
N MET A 212 -6.32 6.24 -20.60
CA MET A 212 -5.85 6.83 -21.85
C MET A 212 -5.68 5.77 -22.95
N LYS A 213 -6.53 5.82 -23.98
CA LYS A 213 -6.49 4.94 -25.17
C LYS A 213 -5.30 5.22 -26.10
N PHE A 214 -4.81 6.46 -26.06
CA PHE A 214 -3.69 7.00 -26.81
C PHE A 214 -2.68 7.55 -25.80
N ARG A 215 -1.37 7.39 -26.02
CA ARG A 215 -0.36 7.56 -24.97
C ARG A 215 1.08 7.70 -25.51
N ASN A 216 1.54 8.87 -25.94
CA ASN A 216 2.88 9.02 -26.54
C ASN A 216 4.01 8.52 -25.62
N THR A 217 4.73 7.46 -26.04
CA THR A 217 5.86 6.86 -25.29
C THR A 217 7.21 7.54 -25.52
N CYS A 218 7.31 8.48 -26.46
CA CYS A 218 8.55 9.22 -26.74
C CYS A 218 8.76 10.44 -25.81
N VAL A 219 7.87 10.64 -24.83
CA VAL A 219 7.87 11.81 -23.93
C VAL A 219 7.87 11.33 -22.48
N THR A 220 8.63 12.02 -21.63
CA THR A 220 8.65 11.86 -20.16
C THR A 220 8.49 13.24 -19.55
N MET A 221 7.63 13.36 -18.54
CA MET A 221 7.30 14.63 -17.89
C MET A 221 8.22 14.94 -16.71
N GLY A 222 8.70 13.90 -16.02
CA GLY A 222 9.60 14.00 -14.87
C GLY A 222 11.05 13.60 -15.17
N ALA A 223 11.81 13.32 -14.12
CA ALA A 223 13.16 12.80 -14.23
C ALA A 223 13.20 11.46 -15.01
N ALA A 224 14.26 11.24 -15.79
CA ALA A 224 14.37 10.18 -16.80
C ALA A 224 14.29 8.70 -16.32
N PHE A 225 14.05 8.48 -15.02
CA PHE A 225 13.88 7.15 -14.40
C PHE A 225 12.57 7.03 -13.60
N SER A 226 11.59 7.91 -13.87
CA SER A 226 10.29 7.88 -13.20
C SER A 226 9.45 6.65 -13.55
N ALA A 227 8.39 6.42 -12.78
CA ALA A 227 7.36 5.44 -13.14
C ALA A 227 6.75 5.79 -14.52
N PRO A 228 6.19 4.80 -15.26
CA PRO A 228 5.54 5.08 -16.55
C PRO A 228 4.44 6.14 -16.40
N GLU A 229 4.40 7.12 -17.31
CA GLU A 229 3.44 8.25 -17.33
C GLU A 229 1.96 7.83 -17.19
N TYR A 230 1.68 6.57 -17.54
CA TYR A 230 0.34 5.99 -17.57
C TYR A 230 0.11 4.93 -16.47
N GLY A 231 1.06 4.79 -15.53
CA GLY A 231 0.96 3.90 -14.37
C GLY A 231 0.60 4.67 -13.10
N LEU A 232 -0.67 4.65 -12.72
CA LEU A 232 -1.16 5.28 -11.49
C LEU A 232 -0.89 4.36 -10.28
N LYS A 233 -0.62 4.96 -9.11
CA LYS A 233 -0.58 4.25 -7.82
C LYS A 233 -1.80 4.67 -7.01
N VAL A 234 -2.64 3.71 -6.63
CA VAL A 234 -3.89 3.99 -5.89
C VAL A 234 -3.97 3.03 -4.71
N THR A 235 -4.43 3.51 -3.55
CA THR A 235 -4.69 2.64 -2.39
C THR A 235 -5.79 1.64 -2.71
N ASP A 236 -5.51 0.34 -2.52
CA ASP A 236 -6.45 -0.74 -2.81
C ASP A 236 -7.14 -1.22 -1.52
N ALA A 237 -8.43 -0.90 -1.40
CA ALA A 237 -9.29 -1.32 -0.29
C ALA A 237 -9.36 -2.85 -0.11
N ASN A 238 -9.00 -3.63 -1.14
CA ASN A 238 -8.97 -5.08 -1.15
C ASN A 238 -7.56 -5.64 -1.34
N LYS A 239 -6.51 -4.87 -0.98
CA LYS A 239 -5.13 -5.33 -1.09
C LYS A 239 -4.96 -6.60 -0.26
N ARG A 240 -4.57 -7.68 -0.96
CA ARG A 240 -4.44 -9.04 -0.41
C ARG A 240 -3.02 -9.53 -0.57
N HIS A 241 -2.70 -10.61 0.14
CA HIS A 241 -1.50 -11.38 -0.13
C HIS A 241 -1.54 -11.81 -1.60
N ILE A 242 -0.66 -11.24 -2.42
CA ILE A 242 -0.48 -11.72 -3.79
C ILE A 242 0.18 -13.10 -3.66
N THR A 243 -0.60 -14.15 -3.91
CA THR A 243 -0.14 -15.54 -3.92
C THR A 243 -0.33 -16.19 -5.28
N HIS A 244 -0.16 -15.41 -6.35
CA HIS A 244 -0.12 -15.91 -7.72
C HIS A 244 1.15 -15.41 -8.42
N ILE A 245 1.52 -16.14 -9.46
CA ILE A 245 2.60 -15.87 -10.40
C ILE A 245 1.93 -15.95 -11.78
N CYS A 246 2.17 -15.02 -12.69
CA CYS A 246 1.67 -15.19 -14.05
C CYS A 246 2.52 -16.24 -14.81
N ASP A 247 2.04 -16.81 -15.90
CA ASP A 247 2.84 -17.75 -16.70
C ASP A 247 3.93 -16.99 -17.47
N GLY A 248 5.17 -17.51 -17.44
CA GLY A 248 6.36 -16.80 -17.93
C GLY A 248 6.97 -15.81 -16.92
N GLU A 249 6.19 -15.37 -15.93
CA GLU A 249 6.73 -14.77 -14.72
C GLU A 249 7.37 -15.84 -13.82
N SER A 250 8.43 -15.51 -13.09
CA SER A 250 9.02 -16.40 -12.09
C SER A 250 8.77 -15.92 -10.63
N PRO A 251 8.47 -16.80 -9.66
CA PRO A 251 7.92 -16.47 -8.32
C PRO A 251 8.72 -15.56 -7.35
N LYS A 252 8.62 -14.22 -7.47
CA LYS A 252 9.19 -13.16 -6.58
C LYS A 252 9.79 -13.63 -5.23
N ILE A 253 11.09 -13.42 -5.00
CA ILE A 253 11.73 -13.52 -3.68
C ILE A 253 11.91 -12.14 -3.02
N LEU A 254 12.00 -12.12 -1.69
CA LEU A 254 12.32 -10.93 -0.91
C LEU A 254 13.76 -10.99 -0.40
N THR A 255 14.50 -9.89 -0.53
CA THR A 255 15.83 -9.66 0.06
C THR A 255 15.72 -9.05 1.45
N CYS A 256 16.72 -9.30 2.30
CA CYS A 256 16.97 -8.59 3.56
C CYS A 256 18.40 -8.04 3.51
N ASN A 257 18.65 -6.85 4.06
CA ASN A 257 19.99 -6.24 4.11
C ASN A 257 21.02 -7.13 4.87
N SER A 258 20.56 -8.07 5.70
CA SER A 258 21.40 -9.09 6.34
C SER A 258 21.91 -10.21 5.40
N GLY A 259 21.80 -10.03 4.07
CA GLY A 259 22.22 -11.01 3.05
C GLY A 259 21.27 -12.20 2.85
N SER A 260 20.34 -12.45 3.78
CA SER A 260 19.39 -13.57 3.68
C SER A 260 18.16 -13.23 2.84
N TYR A 261 17.57 -14.24 2.23
CA TYR A 261 16.35 -14.13 1.43
C TYR A 261 15.14 -14.68 2.20
N HIS A 262 13.93 -14.29 1.79
CA HIS A 262 12.67 -14.77 2.36
C HIS A 262 11.70 -15.26 1.28
N CYS A 263 10.97 -16.33 1.60
CA CYS A 263 9.88 -16.84 0.79
C CYS A 263 8.74 -15.81 0.77
N PHE A 264 8.20 -15.56 -0.41
CA PHE A 264 7.10 -14.60 -0.61
C PHE A 264 5.73 -15.17 -0.27
N PHE A 265 5.64 -16.50 -0.10
CA PHE A 265 4.39 -17.24 0.12
C PHE A 265 4.31 -17.92 1.50
N CYS A 266 5.39 -17.94 2.30
CA CYS A 266 5.36 -18.34 3.72
C CYS A 266 6.52 -17.74 4.54
N ILE A 267 6.65 -18.16 5.80
CA ILE A 267 7.64 -17.64 6.77
C ILE A 267 9.09 -18.11 6.55
N TYR A 268 9.37 -18.95 5.54
CA TYR A 268 10.70 -19.52 5.31
C TYR A 268 11.75 -18.46 4.96
N LYS A 269 12.98 -18.65 5.47
CA LYS A 269 14.17 -17.82 5.20
C LYS A 269 15.40 -18.69 4.95
N GLY A 270 16.37 -18.19 4.20
CA GLY A 270 17.62 -18.89 3.90
C GLY A 270 18.44 -18.17 2.83
N GLU A 271 19.43 -18.86 2.28
CA GLU A 271 20.17 -18.41 1.11
C GLU A 271 19.26 -18.25 -0.12
N LYS A 272 19.73 -17.51 -1.14
CA LYS A 272 19.00 -17.38 -2.41
C LYS A 272 18.63 -18.76 -2.96
N TYR A 273 19.63 -19.61 -3.19
CA TYR A 273 19.44 -21.01 -3.63
C TYR A 273 18.63 -21.88 -2.63
N GLN A 274 18.26 -21.42 -1.43
CA GLN A 274 17.45 -22.19 -0.46
C GLN A 274 15.99 -21.74 -0.35
N VAL A 275 15.72 -20.45 -0.51
CA VAL A 275 14.39 -19.85 -0.39
C VAL A 275 13.54 -20.12 -1.61
N GLU A 276 14.21 -19.93 -2.72
CA GLU A 276 13.70 -19.90 -4.05
C GLU A 276 12.81 -21.17 -4.36
N ASN A 277 13.26 -22.42 -4.58
CA ASN A 277 12.44 -23.64 -4.73
C ASN A 277 11.98 -24.31 -3.44
N HIS A 278 12.30 -23.72 -2.28
CA HIS A 278 11.36 -23.89 -1.18
C HIS A 278 9.96 -23.47 -1.66
N ILE A 279 9.84 -22.42 -2.48
CA ILE A 279 8.57 -22.08 -3.12
C ILE A 279 8.12 -23.01 -4.29
N LYS A 280 8.97 -23.71 -5.08
CA LYS A 280 8.49 -24.87 -5.92
C LYS A 280 7.92 -26.02 -5.07
N GLY A 281 8.25 -26.08 -3.78
CA GLY A 281 7.64 -27.00 -2.83
C GLY A 281 6.21 -26.61 -2.40
N HIS A 282 5.76 -25.38 -2.66
CA HIS A 282 4.37 -25.00 -2.41
C HIS A 282 3.43 -25.71 -3.38
N SER A 283 2.27 -26.14 -2.86
CA SER A 283 1.18 -26.63 -3.71
C SER A 283 0.64 -25.49 -4.58
N THR A 284 0.53 -25.69 -5.89
CA THR A 284 0.08 -24.66 -6.83
C THR A 284 -1.18 -25.09 -7.61
N VAL A 285 -2.02 -24.13 -7.98
CA VAL A 285 -3.22 -24.32 -8.81
C VAL A 285 -3.09 -23.41 -10.03
N LYS A 286 -3.01 -23.99 -11.23
CA LYS A 286 -3.09 -23.22 -12.48
C LYS A 286 -4.53 -22.87 -12.82
N HIS A 287 -4.77 -21.65 -13.27
CA HIS A 287 -6.07 -21.16 -13.74
C HIS A 287 -5.85 -19.97 -14.69
N GLY A 288 -6.19 -20.14 -15.97
CA GLY A 288 -5.81 -19.20 -17.03
C GLY A 288 -4.29 -19.03 -17.08
N GLU A 289 -3.84 -17.78 -17.21
CA GLU A 289 -2.43 -17.37 -17.18
C GLU A 289 -1.82 -17.32 -15.76
N PHE A 290 -2.54 -17.74 -14.71
CA PHE A 290 -2.07 -17.62 -13.32
C PHE A 290 -1.76 -18.98 -12.68
N THR A 291 -0.54 -19.09 -12.13
CA THR A 291 -0.15 -20.14 -11.20
C THR A 291 -0.35 -19.64 -9.76
N ILE A 292 -1.43 -20.08 -9.12
CA ILE A 292 -1.83 -19.67 -7.77
C ILE A 292 -1.17 -20.57 -6.72
N VAL A 293 -0.23 -20.01 -5.97
CA VAL A 293 0.56 -20.68 -4.94
C VAL A 293 -0.21 -20.74 -3.62
N LYS A 294 -0.14 -21.87 -2.91
CA LYS A 294 -0.76 -22.04 -1.61
C LYS A 294 0.01 -21.29 -0.53
N CYS A 295 -0.62 -20.24 0.01
CA CYS A 295 -0.11 -19.45 1.12
C CYS A 295 0.15 -20.29 2.36
N GLY A 296 1.34 -20.11 2.94
CA GLY A 296 1.72 -20.50 4.30
C GLY A 296 2.11 -19.30 5.16
N LEU A 297 1.70 -18.08 4.79
CA LEU A 297 1.77 -16.92 5.68
C LEU A 297 0.62 -16.99 6.71
N SER A 298 0.78 -16.23 7.77
CA SER A 298 -0.05 -16.26 8.98
C SER A 298 -1.44 -15.62 8.84
N CYS A 299 -1.79 -15.10 7.65
CA CYS A 299 -3.14 -14.65 7.30
C CYS A 299 -4.23 -15.74 7.44
N ARG A 300 -3.85 -17.01 7.65
CA ARG A 300 -4.70 -18.05 8.25
C ARG A 300 -3.84 -19.10 8.95
N LYS A 301 -4.34 -19.68 10.05
CA LYS A 301 -3.66 -20.78 10.80
C LYS A 301 -3.33 -22.04 9.98
N ALA A 302 -3.97 -22.23 8.82
CA ALA A 302 -3.76 -23.39 7.95
C ALA A 302 -3.42 -22.91 6.54
N THR A 303 -2.54 -23.63 5.84
CA THR A 303 -2.14 -23.29 4.47
C THR A 303 -3.34 -23.26 3.53
N HIS A 304 -3.44 -22.24 2.68
CA HIS A 304 -4.65 -21.93 1.92
C HIS A 304 -4.36 -21.18 0.62
N TYR A 305 -5.32 -21.18 -0.29
CA TYR A 305 -5.28 -20.38 -1.51
C TYR A 305 -6.08 -19.09 -1.29
N HIS A 306 -5.57 -17.98 -1.80
CA HIS A 306 -6.34 -16.74 -1.94
C HIS A 306 -7.04 -16.74 -3.30
N CYS A 307 -8.33 -16.45 -3.34
CA CYS A 307 -8.95 -16.08 -4.61
C CYS A 307 -8.39 -14.72 -5.05
N PHE A 308 -8.03 -14.57 -6.33
CA PHE A 308 -7.62 -13.28 -6.86
C PHE A 308 -8.83 -12.39 -7.24
N HIS A 309 -9.99 -12.98 -7.54
CA HIS A 309 -11.24 -12.24 -7.81
C HIS A 309 -11.99 -11.74 -6.55
N CYS A 310 -11.84 -12.34 -5.37
CA CYS A 310 -12.49 -11.85 -4.14
C CYS A 310 -11.71 -12.17 -2.85
N SER A 311 -12.21 -11.71 -1.69
CA SER A 311 -11.58 -11.85 -0.38
C SER A 311 -11.59 -13.27 0.23
N VAL A 312 -12.21 -14.25 -0.43
CA VAL A 312 -12.34 -15.61 0.12
C VAL A 312 -11.01 -16.36 0.07
N THR A 313 -10.62 -16.94 1.22
CA THR A 313 -9.51 -17.90 1.31
C THR A 313 -10.03 -19.33 1.47
N ILE A 314 -9.39 -20.30 0.79
CA ILE A 314 -9.86 -21.69 0.76
C ILE A 314 -8.70 -22.66 0.99
N ILE A 315 -8.83 -23.57 1.97
CA ILE A 315 -7.78 -24.53 2.35
C ILE A 315 -7.70 -25.71 1.37
N ASN A 316 -8.85 -26.18 0.89
CA ASN A 316 -8.97 -27.36 0.04
C ASN A 316 -8.87 -27.00 -1.45
N ARG A 317 -8.00 -27.71 -2.20
CA ARG A 317 -7.75 -27.49 -3.62
C ARG A 317 -9.01 -27.59 -4.50
N ALA A 318 -9.82 -28.65 -4.30
CA ALA A 318 -11.01 -28.89 -5.12
C ALA A 318 -12.10 -27.83 -4.87
N GLN A 319 -12.29 -27.43 -3.61
CA GLN A 319 -13.18 -26.31 -3.28
C GLN A 319 -12.68 -24.98 -3.84
N PHE A 320 -11.35 -24.79 -3.92
CA PHE A 320 -10.77 -23.58 -4.50
C PHE A 320 -11.00 -23.50 -6.01
N LEU A 321 -10.80 -24.59 -6.75
CA LEU A 321 -11.13 -24.68 -8.18
C LEU A 321 -12.62 -24.41 -8.45
N LEU A 322 -13.52 -25.06 -7.70
CA LEU A 322 -14.97 -24.81 -7.81
C LEU A 322 -15.33 -23.33 -7.54
N HIS A 323 -14.60 -22.68 -6.63
CA HIS A 323 -14.80 -21.26 -6.33
C HIS A 323 -14.29 -20.34 -7.46
N LEU A 324 -13.12 -20.61 -8.05
CA LEU A 324 -12.60 -19.84 -9.18
C LEU A 324 -13.56 -19.88 -10.37
N ASN A 325 -13.99 -21.07 -10.77
CA ASN A 325 -14.93 -21.25 -11.89
C ASN A 325 -16.28 -20.55 -11.65
N SER A 326 -16.67 -20.30 -10.38
CA SER A 326 -17.88 -19.54 -10.05
C SER A 326 -17.79 -18.04 -10.33
N HIS A 327 -16.58 -17.50 -10.53
CA HIS A 327 -16.35 -16.13 -11.00
C HIS A 327 -16.42 -16.05 -12.52
N GLU A 328 -15.81 -17.00 -13.24
CA GLU A 328 -15.92 -17.10 -14.71
C GLU A 328 -17.38 -17.19 -15.17
N GLN A 329 -18.17 -18.07 -14.55
CA GLN A 329 -19.60 -18.23 -14.86
C GLN A 329 -20.39 -16.92 -14.65
N LYS A 330 -20.03 -16.11 -13.66
CA LYS A 330 -20.65 -14.78 -13.43
C LYS A 330 -20.20 -13.73 -14.44
N ALA A 331 -18.97 -13.79 -14.91
CA ALA A 331 -18.46 -12.91 -15.96
C ALA A 331 -19.19 -13.17 -17.29
N VAL A 332 -19.36 -14.45 -17.67
CA VAL A 332 -20.10 -14.84 -18.89
C VAL A 332 -21.55 -14.35 -18.85
N THR A 333 -22.24 -14.45 -17.71
CA THR A 333 -23.64 -13.95 -17.57
C THR A 333 -23.80 -12.42 -17.63
N LYS A 334 -22.72 -11.66 -17.75
CA LYS A 334 -22.74 -10.18 -17.89
C LYS A 334 -22.20 -9.67 -19.22
N GLY A 335 -21.80 -10.55 -20.14
CA GLY A 335 -21.38 -10.17 -21.49
C GLY A 335 -22.58 -9.95 -22.42
N HIS A 336 -22.58 -8.85 -23.18
CA HIS A 336 -23.47 -8.68 -24.33
C HIS A 336 -23.19 -9.75 -25.41
N PRO A 337 -24.18 -10.11 -26.25
CA PRO A 337 -23.94 -10.98 -27.40
C PRO A 337 -22.97 -10.33 -28.40
N PRO A 338 -22.23 -11.12 -29.19
CA PRO A 338 -21.35 -10.60 -30.22
C PRO A 338 -22.16 -9.84 -31.30
N PRO A 339 -21.58 -8.80 -31.94
CA PRO A 339 -22.24 -8.11 -33.04
C PRO A 339 -22.45 -9.05 -34.24
N PRO A 340 -23.48 -8.82 -35.08
CA PRO A 340 -23.69 -9.61 -36.29
C PRO A 340 -22.49 -9.49 -37.23
N ALA A 341 -22.12 -10.61 -37.87
CA ALA A 341 -21.09 -10.60 -38.91
C ALA A 341 -21.54 -9.74 -40.09
N LEU A 342 -20.82 -8.64 -40.36
CA LEU A 342 -21.05 -7.81 -41.53
C LEU A 342 -20.51 -8.51 -42.77
N LEU A 343 -21.41 -8.77 -43.72
CA LEU A 343 -21.10 -9.32 -45.03
C LEU A 343 -20.24 -8.33 -45.84
N LEU A 344 -19.19 -8.83 -46.50
CA LEU A 344 -18.45 -8.06 -47.51
C LEU A 344 -19.35 -7.74 -48.71
N PRO A 345 -19.35 -6.49 -49.22
CA PRO A 345 -19.70 -6.20 -50.60
C PRO A 345 -18.48 -6.46 -51.50
N THR A 346 -18.64 -7.32 -52.50
CA THR A 346 -17.69 -7.49 -53.60
C THR A 346 -17.68 -6.27 -54.51
N SER A 347 -16.50 -5.80 -54.92
CA SER A 347 -16.31 -5.19 -56.25
C SER A 347 -14.86 -5.28 -56.70
N ARG A 348 -14.66 -5.78 -57.92
CA ARG A 348 -13.36 -5.80 -58.63
C ARG A 348 -13.06 -4.40 -59.17
N LEU A 349 -11.78 -4.08 -59.38
CA LEU A 349 -11.26 -3.55 -60.66
C LEU A 349 -9.71 -3.64 -60.70
N LEU A 350 -9.18 -3.61 -61.92
CA LEU A 350 -7.89 -4.12 -62.41
C LEU A 350 -6.56 -3.51 -61.84
N ALA A 351 -5.48 -4.31 -61.93
CA ALA A 351 -4.05 -3.90 -61.99
C ALA A 351 -3.63 -3.62 -63.47
N PRO A 352 -2.41 -3.18 -63.90
CA PRO A 352 -1.03 -3.36 -63.34
C PRO A 352 -0.17 -2.05 -63.46
N PRO A 353 1.19 -1.99 -63.64
CA PRO A 353 2.32 -2.95 -63.54
C PRO A 353 3.50 -2.45 -62.63
N PRO A 354 4.66 -3.16 -62.52
CA PRO A 354 5.68 -2.91 -61.47
C PRO A 354 6.99 -2.22 -61.92
N ALA A 355 7.74 -1.66 -60.96
CA ALA A 355 9.16 -1.27 -61.06
C ALA A 355 9.86 -1.62 -59.72
N GLN A 356 10.75 -2.63 -59.68
CA GLN A 356 12.20 -2.58 -59.91
C GLN A 356 13.02 -1.95 -58.75
N LEU A 357 13.84 -2.80 -58.12
CA LEU A 357 14.92 -2.45 -57.18
C LEU A 357 16.16 -1.95 -57.96
N PRO A 358 17.09 -1.26 -57.28
CA PRO A 358 18.39 -1.92 -57.08
C PRO A 358 18.95 -1.80 -55.65
N PRO A 359 19.93 -2.65 -55.27
CA PRO A 359 20.54 -2.66 -53.93
C PRO A 359 21.93 -2.00 -53.91
N THR A 360 22.38 -1.59 -52.72
CA THR A 360 23.83 -1.56 -52.43
C THR A 360 24.11 -1.91 -50.96
N PHE A 361 24.83 -3.01 -50.74
CA PHE A 361 25.49 -3.34 -49.47
C PHE A 361 26.83 -2.62 -49.43
N GLY A 362 27.26 -2.14 -48.26
CA GLY A 362 28.58 -1.53 -48.09
C GLY A 362 29.67 -2.55 -47.76
N LEU A 363 30.94 -2.11 -47.83
CA LEU A 363 32.06 -2.46 -46.94
C LEU A 363 33.37 -1.88 -47.49
N LEU A 364 34.14 -1.14 -46.68
CA LEU A 364 35.60 -1.31 -46.46
C LEU A 364 36.10 -0.35 -45.36
N ALA A 365 37.23 -0.69 -44.75
CA ALA A 365 38.03 0.11 -43.80
C ALA A 365 39.52 0.07 -44.26
N PRO A 366 40.57 0.56 -43.55
CA PRO A 366 40.64 1.41 -42.34
C PRO A 366 41.52 2.71 -42.52
N PRO A 367 42.69 2.99 -41.86
CA PRO A 367 42.95 4.22 -41.08
C PRO A 367 44.26 4.97 -41.52
N PRO A 368 45.09 5.72 -40.72
CA PRO A 368 44.97 6.38 -39.39
C PRO A 368 45.53 7.86 -39.31
N ALA A 369 45.71 8.39 -38.07
CA ALA A 369 46.54 9.55 -37.65
C ALA A 369 45.93 10.99 -37.80
N GLN A 370 46.28 12.05 -37.04
CA GLN A 370 47.47 12.37 -36.21
C GLN A 370 47.14 13.11 -34.86
N LEU A 371 48.20 13.37 -34.06
CA LEU A 371 48.34 14.08 -32.76
C LEU A 371 49.27 15.34 -32.96
N PRO A 372 49.74 16.16 -31.96
CA PRO A 372 49.40 16.39 -30.54
C PRO A 372 49.31 17.93 -30.15
N PRO A 373 49.99 18.56 -29.12
CA PRO A 373 49.35 18.95 -27.84
C PRO A 373 49.77 20.36 -27.27
N THR A 374 49.80 20.49 -25.92
CA THR A 374 50.34 21.56 -25.02
C THR A 374 49.36 22.66 -24.57
N SER A 375 49.37 23.18 -23.33
CA SER A 375 50.10 22.79 -22.09
C SER A 375 49.44 23.42 -20.85
N GLY A 376 49.77 22.92 -19.65
CA GLY A 376 49.56 23.63 -18.38
C GLY A 376 50.46 23.07 -17.28
N LEU A 377 50.92 23.91 -16.33
CA LEU A 377 51.49 23.53 -15.01
C LEU A 377 51.97 24.76 -14.19
N LEU A 378 52.01 24.61 -12.84
CA LEU A 378 52.63 25.46 -11.78
C LEU A 378 51.98 26.84 -11.48
N ALA A 379 52.10 27.48 -10.30
CA ALA A 379 52.25 27.07 -8.88
C ALA A 379 52.09 28.31 -7.93
N LEU A 380 51.84 28.09 -6.63
CA LEU A 380 51.76 29.09 -5.50
C LEU A 380 53.15 29.75 -5.17
N PRO A 381 53.32 30.80 -4.28
CA PRO A 381 52.62 31.02 -2.99
C PRO A 381 52.48 32.55 -2.56
N PRO A 382 52.60 33.07 -1.28
CA PRO A 382 51.73 34.18 -0.80
C PRO A 382 52.42 35.44 -0.19
N ALA A 383 51.65 36.51 0.10
CA ALA A 383 52.03 37.65 0.97
C ALA A 383 50.77 38.37 1.52
N GLN A 384 50.50 38.38 2.83
CA GLN A 384 50.88 39.37 3.89
C GLN A 384 49.91 40.55 4.10
N LEU A 385 49.46 40.71 5.36
CA LEU A 385 48.68 41.83 5.94
C LEU A 385 49.63 43.05 6.19
N PRO A 386 49.15 44.27 6.59
CA PRO A 386 48.78 44.57 7.99
C PRO A 386 47.66 45.68 8.11
N PRO A 387 47.51 46.52 9.17
CA PRO A 387 46.22 46.56 9.90
C PRO A 387 45.64 47.96 10.20
N THR A 388 44.45 48.03 10.83
CA THR A 388 44.16 49.09 11.82
C THR A 388 43.05 48.71 12.81
N SER A 389 43.13 49.26 14.02
CA SER A 389 42.37 48.88 15.22
C SER A 389 41.06 49.67 15.40
N GLY A 390 40.14 49.14 16.23
CA GLY A 390 38.93 49.89 16.65
C GLY A 390 38.05 49.18 17.67
N LEU A 391 38.44 49.17 18.95
CA LEU A 391 37.55 48.85 20.08
C LEU A 391 36.58 50.01 20.35
N LEU A 392 35.30 49.73 20.69
CA LEU A 392 34.59 50.24 21.90
C LEU A 392 33.09 49.85 21.95
N ALA A 393 32.56 49.69 23.17
CA ALA A 393 31.12 49.67 23.56
C ALA A 393 31.01 49.75 25.11
N PRO A 394 29.83 49.95 25.76
CA PRO A 394 28.61 50.75 25.45
C PRO A 394 28.56 51.97 26.42
N PRO A 395 27.51 52.29 27.25
CA PRO A 395 26.04 52.44 27.12
C PRO A 395 25.65 53.96 27.29
N PRO A 396 24.60 54.48 28.02
CA PRO A 396 23.26 54.01 28.48
C PRO A 396 22.08 55.01 28.21
N ALA A 397 20.90 54.77 28.86
CA ALA A 397 19.78 55.71 29.18
C ALA A 397 18.89 56.26 28.01
N GLN A 398 17.57 56.53 28.14
CA GLN A 398 16.54 56.36 29.19
C GLN A 398 15.11 56.44 28.53
N LEU A 399 14.05 55.88 29.16
CA LEU A 399 12.60 56.12 28.87
C LEU A 399 12.09 57.34 29.72
N PRO A 400 10.81 57.86 29.70
CA PRO A 400 9.50 57.33 29.22
C PRO A 400 8.52 58.45 28.63
N PRO A 401 7.15 58.47 28.75
CA PRO A 401 6.07 57.53 28.31
C PRO A 401 4.79 58.17 27.63
N ILE A 402 3.74 57.34 27.37
CA ILE A 402 2.27 57.59 27.11
C ILE A 402 1.91 58.36 25.78
N SER A 403 0.86 58.07 24.98
CA SER A 403 -0.48 57.49 25.21
C SER A 403 -1.15 56.75 24.03
N ARG A 404 -2.26 56.05 24.36
CA ARG A 404 -3.19 55.26 23.51
C ARG A 404 -3.85 56.06 22.36
N LEU A 405 -4.30 55.35 21.30
CA LEU A 405 -5.65 55.49 20.70
C LEU A 405 -6.03 54.29 19.79
N HIS A 406 -7.33 54.12 19.52
CA HIS A 406 -7.96 52.98 18.83
C HIS A 406 -8.03 53.13 17.28
N PRO A 407 -8.38 52.07 16.50
CA PRO A 407 -8.35 52.07 15.03
C PRO A 407 -9.68 52.45 14.36
N PRO A 408 -9.68 52.82 13.06
CA PRO A 408 -10.88 52.99 12.22
C PRO A 408 -11.26 51.73 11.39
N PRO A 409 -12.45 51.68 10.75
CA PRO A 409 -13.16 50.46 10.36
C PRO A 409 -13.10 50.12 8.83
N PRO A 410 -13.73 49.02 8.34
CA PRO A 410 -13.52 48.53 6.97
C PRO A 410 -14.43 49.18 5.91
N ALA A 411 -13.97 49.21 4.66
CA ALA A 411 -14.75 49.61 3.49
C ALA A 411 -15.24 48.38 2.68
N GLN A 412 -16.43 48.49 2.09
CA GLN A 412 -17.12 47.42 1.35
C GLN A 412 -17.42 47.84 -0.10
N LEU A 413 -17.24 46.89 -1.04
CA LEU A 413 -17.88 46.80 -2.37
C LEU A 413 -17.51 47.92 -3.39
N LEU A 414 -17.65 47.80 -4.72
CA LEU A 414 -18.37 46.87 -5.63
C LEU A 414 -17.48 46.44 -6.84
N PRO A 415 -17.94 45.53 -7.73
CA PRO A 415 -17.14 44.97 -8.83
C PRO A 415 -17.43 45.61 -10.21
N THR A 416 -16.52 45.38 -11.17
CA THR A 416 -16.76 45.61 -12.61
C THR A 416 -16.23 44.46 -13.47
N SER A 417 -17.12 43.93 -14.32
CA SER A 417 -16.84 42.99 -15.40
C SER A 417 -16.41 43.72 -16.69
N TYR A 418 -15.66 43.06 -17.58
CA TYR A 418 -15.99 42.83 -19.02
C TYR A 418 -14.78 42.33 -19.86
N LEU A 419 -14.99 41.27 -20.66
CA LEU A 419 -14.32 40.82 -21.93
C LEU A 419 -12.77 40.67 -21.98
N LEU A 420 -12.17 39.50 -22.31
CA LEU A 420 -12.09 38.80 -23.64
C LEU A 420 -11.48 39.71 -24.74
N ILE A 421 -10.45 39.40 -25.56
CA ILE A 421 -9.97 38.20 -26.30
C ILE A 421 -8.85 38.73 -27.29
N PRO A 422 -8.01 37.97 -28.06
CA PRO A 422 -7.25 36.73 -27.86
C PRO A 422 -5.75 36.85 -28.37
N ALA A 423 -5.02 35.73 -28.51
CA ALA A 423 -4.15 35.34 -29.66
C ALA A 423 -3.15 34.22 -29.25
N SER A 424 -2.63 33.29 -30.06
CA SER A 424 -3.04 32.56 -31.29
C SER A 424 -1.77 31.98 -31.93
N ALA A 425 -1.46 30.69 -31.72
CA ALA A 425 -0.65 29.82 -32.59
C ALA A 425 -0.69 28.38 -32.01
N GLN A 426 -1.30 27.35 -32.61
CA GLN A 426 -1.03 26.67 -33.90
C GLN A 426 0.28 25.83 -33.94
N LEU A 427 0.21 24.52 -33.62
CA LEU A 427 0.12 23.42 -34.62
C LEU A 427 0.23 21.99 -34.01
N LEU A 428 -0.83 21.19 -34.21
CA LEU A 428 -0.91 19.78 -34.64
C LEU A 428 0.20 18.72 -34.37
N SER A 429 -0.26 17.55 -33.87
CA SER A 429 0.11 16.16 -34.29
C SER A 429 1.43 15.55 -33.74
N THR A 430 1.57 14.28 -33.33
CA THR A 430 0.70 13.06 -33.36
C THR A 430 1.23 11.97 -32.40
N SER A 431 0.41 10.95 -32.08
CA SER A 431 0.77 9.54 -31.69
C SER A 431 1.65 9.25 -30.44
N GLN A 432 1.62 8.09 -29.74
CA GLN A 432 0.60 7.02 -29.50
C GLN A 432 1.09 6.02 -28.38
N LEU A 433 0.15 5.28 -27.76
CA LEU A 433 0.26 3.96 -27.03
C LEU A 433 1.31 3.73 -25.89
N LEU A 434 0.94 3.45 -24.62
CA LEU A 434 0.57 2.15 -23.96
C LEU A 434 1.85 1.28 -23.78
N LEU A 435 2.23 0.66 -22.64
CA LEU A 435 1.66 0.38 -21.30
C LEU A 435 2.87 -0.02 -20.38
N ALA A 436 2.70 -0.29 -19.07
CA ALA A 436 3.63 -1.15 -18.30
C ALA A 436 3.41 -2.65 -18.71
N PRO A 437 4.10 -3.72 -18.19
CA PRO A 437 4.35 -4.02 -16.77
C PRO A 437 5.69 -4.78 -16.48
N CYS A 438 5.73 -5.55 -15.38
CA CYS A 438 6.94 -5.98 -14.65
C CYS A 438 7.49 -7.39 -14.96
N HIS A 439 8.71 -7.65 -14.44
CA HIS A 439 9.28 -8.98 -14.16
C HIS A 439 8.58 -9.74 -13.03
N PRO A 440 8.92 -11.04 -12.86
CA PRO A 440 9.75 -11.48 -11.71
C PRO A 440 10.61 -12.77 -11.92
N ALA A 441 11.54 -13.12 -10.98
CA ALA A 441 12.56 -14.20 -11.13
C ALA A 441 13.04 -14.93 -9.81
N PRO A 442 12.74 -16.26 -9.61
CA PRO A 442 13.68 -17.25 -9.00
C PRO A 442 13.39 -18.80 -9.22
N GLU A 443 14.13 -19.72 -8.54
CA GLU A 443 13.65 -20.83 -7.63
C GLU A 443 14.64 -22.05 -7.33
N LYS A 444 15.44 -22.13 -6.20
CA LYS A 444 15.95 -23.34 -5.40
C LYS A 444 15.83 -23.43 -3.79
N GLN A 445 15.91 -24.63 -3.13
CA GLN A 445 15.29 -25.13 -1.82
C GLN A 445 16.26 -25.57 -0.66
N PRO A 446 15.84 -26.23 0.47
CA PRO A 446 15.27 -25.83 1.79
C PRO A 446 16.26 -26.05 3.01
N GLN A 447 15.77 -26.19 4.28
CA GLN A 447 16.25 -27.24 5.24
C GLN A 447 15.37 -27.47 6.51
N GLU A 448 15.71 -28.50 7.33
CA GLU A 448 14.93 -29.20 8.38
C GLU A 448 15.38 -28.92 9.84
N LYS A 449 14.63 -29.36 10.89
CA LYS A 449 15.04 -30.42 11.87
C LYS A 449 14.19 -30.66 13.15
N HIS A 450 14.19 -31.93 13.58
CA HIS A 450 14.05 -32.55 14.92
C HIS A 450 12.72 -32.69 15.70
N GLU A 451 12.60 -33.87 16.33
CA GLU A 451 11.55 -34.39 17.24
C GLU A 451 12.13 -34.60 18.67
N ALA A 452 11.28 -34.72 19.70
CA ALA A 452 11.28 -35.89 20.63
C ALA A 452 10.33 -35.75 21.87
N ASN A 453 9.89 -36.94 22.32
CA ASN A 453 9.42 -37.35 23.66
C ASN A 453 7.96 -37.20 24.14
N GLN A 454 7.59 -38.22 24.93
CA GLN A 454 6.26 -38.61 25.44
C GLN A 454 6.22 -38.40 26.97
N ASP A 455 5.05 -38.12 27.58
CA ASP A 455 4.37 -39.13 28.42
C ASP A 455 3.00 -38.72 29.04
N LEU A 456 2.17 -39.75 29.19
CA LEU A 456 0.99 -39.99 30.06
C LEU A 456 0.30 -38.85 30.86
N LYS A 457 -1.00 -38.64 30.59
CA LYS A 457 -2.08 -38.79 31.61
C LYS A 457 -3.49 -38.86 31.00
N GLU A 458 -4.21 -39.96 31.26
CA GLU A 458 -5.63 -40.13 30.92
C GLU A 458 -6.55 -39.46 31.97
N GLN A 459 -7.61 -38.77 31.51
CA GLN A 459 -8.89 -38.69 32.23
C GLN A 459 -10.07 -38.74 31.25
N SER A 460 -11.04 -39.61 31.53
CA SER A 460 -12.07 -40.05 30.60
C SER A 460 -13.32 -39.13 30.58
N LYS A 461 -13.83 -38.83 29.38
CA LYS A 461 -15.12 -38.14 29.17
C LYS A 461 -16.20 -39.14 28.74
N PRO A 462 -17.47 -38.96 29.14
CA PRO A 462 -18.51 -39.98 28.97
C PRO A 462 -18.88 -40.23 27.50
N LYS A 463 -18.96 -41.51 27.11
CA LYS A 463 -19.32 -41.96 25.75
C LYS A 463 -20.78 -41.57 25.43
N LYS A 464 -20.96 -40.57 24.56
CA LYS A 464 -22.28 -40.15 24.06
C LYS A 464 -22.95 -41.29 23.29
N LYS A 465 -24.13 -41.76 23.74
CA LYS A 465 -24.90 -42.83 23.07
C LYS A 465 -25.17 -42.46 21.60
N LEU A 466 -24.67 -43.28 20.67
CA LEU A 466 -24.93 -43.15 19.24
C LEU A 466 -26.14 -44.02 18.82
N VAL A 467 -26.91 -43.51 17.88
CA VAL A 467 -28.05 -44.16 17.23
C VAL A 467 -27.65 -44.47 15.79
N THR A 468 -27.85 -45.71 15.36
CA THR A 468 -27.58 -46.13 13.97
C THR A 468 -28.73 -45.68 13.06
N CYS A 469 -28.41 -45.06 11.93
CA CYS A 469 -29.40 -44.71 10.91
C CYS A 469 -29.83 -45.96 10.12
N PRO A 470 -31.12 -46.34 10.09
CA PRO A 470 -31.57 -47.58 9.44
C PRO A 470 -31.48 -47.54 7.90
N HIS A 471 -31.32 -46.35 7.30
CA HIS A 471 -31.26 -46.18 5.84
C HIS A 471 -29.85 -46.24 5.25
N CYS A 472 -28.80 -46.16 6.07
CA CYS A 472 -27.41 -46.15 5.60
C CYS A 472 -26.38 -46.61 6.67
N SER A 473 -26.84 -47.28 7.72
CA SER A 473 -26.06 -47.83 8.84
C SER A 473 -25.10 -46.87 9.58
N LEU A 474 -25.23 -45.56 9.35
CA LEU A 474 -24.35 -44.55 9.92
C LEU A 474 -24.67 -44.28 11.40
N LYS A 475 -23.71 -44.48 12.31
CA LYS A 475 -23.86 -44.20 13.74
C LYS A 475 -23.73 -42.70 14.02
N LEU A 476 -24.76 -42.10 14.60
CA LEU A 476 -24.91 -40.66 14.81
C LEU A 476 -25.33 -40.33 16.24
N ASN A 477 -24.95 -39.16 16.77
CA ASN A 477 -25.54 -38.70 18.03
C ASN A 477 -27.04 -38.32 17.84
N LYS A 478 -27.83 -38.38 18.92
CA LYS A 478 -29.28 -38.17 18.90
C LYS A 478 -29.71 -36.81 18.30
N ASN A 479 -28.90 -35.77 18.50
CA ASN A 479 -29.18 -34.41 18.02
C ASN A 479 -28.95 -34.30 16.50
N ASN A 480 -27.94 -34.99 15.97
CA ASN A 480 -27.59 -34.97 14.54
C ASN A 480 -28.44 -35.94 13.70
N TYR A 481 -29.04 -36.97 14.31
CA TYR A 481 -29.89 -37.95 13.62
C TYR A 481 -31.03 -37.30 12.81
N LYS A 482 -31.84 -36.43 13.44
CA LYS A 482 -32.95 -35.73 12.76
C LYS A 482 -32.47 -34.92 11.55
N THR A 483 -31.34 -34.21 11.69
CA THR A 483 -30.74 -33.40 10.63
C THR A 483 -30.16 -34.25 9.50
N HIS A 484 -29.54 -35.39 9.82
CA HIS A 484 -29.04 -36.35 8.83
C HIS A 484 -30.18 -36.91 7.99
N VAL A 485 -31.24 -37.45 8.62
CA VAL A 485 -32.41 -37.99 7.90
C VAL A 485 -33.04 -36.92 7.00
N ARG A 486 -33.23 -35.70 7.53
CA ARG A 486 -33.81 -34.56 6.78
C ARG A 486 -32.93 -34.03 5.64
N ARG A 487 -31.62 -34.32 5.62
CA ARG A 487 -30.67 -33.86 4.57
C ARG A 487 -30.30 -34.94 3.55
N LYS A 488 -30.15 -36.20 3.98
CA LYS A 488 -29.66 -37.29 3.12
C LYS A 488 -30.75 -38.26 2.64
N HIS A 489 -31.87 -38.37 3.36
CA HIS A 489 -32.97 -39.29 3.05
C HIS A 489 -34.29 -38.55 2.72
N LYS A 490 -34.19 -37.27 2.34
CA LYS A 490 -35.33 -36.34 2.16
C LYS A 490 -36.26 -36.71 1.01
N THR A 491 -35.79 -37.52 0.05
CA THR A 491 -36.57 -38.04 -1.08
C THR A 491 -37.53 -39.16 -0.67
N VAL A 492 -37.14 -40.04 0.27
CA VAL A 492 -37.97 -41.16 0.76
C VAL A 492 -39.24 -40.69 1.51
N SER A 493 -39.21 -39.47 2.05
CA SER A 493 -40.35 -38.88 2.77
C SER A 493 -41.53 -38.51 1.87
N LYS A 494 -41.30 -38.22 0.57
CA LYS A 494 -42.40 -37.89 -0.37
C LYS A 494 -43.15 -39.13 -0.87
N GLU A 495 -42.43 -40.23 -1.14
CA GLU A 495 -43.01 -41.53 -1.50
C GLU A 495 -44.00 -42.03 -0.44
N ASN A 496 -43.59 -42.01 0.82
CA ASN A 496 -44.40 -42.50 1.95
C ASN A 496 -45.62 -41.62 2.24
N ILE A 497 -45.59 -40.32 1.93
CA ILE A 497 -46.75 -39.43 2.05
C ILE A 497 -47.74 -39.65 0.89
N ARG A 498 -47.26 -39.95 -0.33
CA ARG A 498 -48.13 -40.35 -1.44
C ARG A 498 -48.82 -41.70 -1.18
N ARG A 499 -48.08 -42.71 -0.72
CA ARG A 499 -48.65 -44.02 -0.35
C ARG A 499 -49.67 -43.95 0.80
N LYS A 500 -49.43 -43.12 1.83
CA LYS A 500 -50.40 -42.90 2.92
C LYS A 500 -51.67 -42.14 2.51
N ARG A 501 -51.65 -41.37 1.42
CA ARG A 501 -52.88 -40.77 0.86
C ARG A 501 -53.64 -41.75 -0.03
N ALA A 502 -52.95 -42.58 -0.81
CA ALA A 502 -53.58 -43.64 -1.61
C ALA A 502 -54.34 -44.66 -0.74
N ASN A 503 -53.74 -45.12 0.37
CA ASN A 503 -54.40 -46.07 1.28
C ASN A 503 -55.52 -45.47 2.16
N LYS A 504 -55.73 -44.14 2.19
CA LYS A 504 -56.86 -43.55 2.93
C LYS A 504 -58.15 -43.55 2.11
N ASN A 505 -58.05 -43.41 0.79
CA ASN A 505 -59.20 -43.39 -0.12
C ASN A 505 -59.74 -44.80 -0.48
N ILE A 506 -59.39 -45.84 0.29
CA ILE A 506 -59.84 -47.24 0.08
C ILE A 506 -60.59 -47.77 1.32
N VAL A 507 -60.73 -46.97 2.38
CA VAL A 507 -61.34 -47.40 3.67
C VAL A 507 -62.62 -46.61 4.02
N ASP A 508 -62.90 -45.50 3.33
CA ASP A 508 -64.09 -44.67 3.59
C ASP A 508 -65.31 -45.04 2.70
N ASP A 509 -65.31 -46.20 2.03
CA ASP A 509 -66.34 -46.63 1.05
C ASP A 509 -67.03 -47.97 1.42
N LEU A 510 -66.88 -48.44 2.67
CA LEU A 510 -67.47 -49.70 3.18
C LEU A 510 -67.99 -49.58 4.63
N THR A 511 -68.88 -48.61 4.88
CA THR A 511 -69.89 -48.48 5.98
C THR A 511 -70.49 -47.07 5.81
N VAL A 512 -71.79 -46.82 5.72
CA VAL A 512 -72.95 -47.48 6.33
C VAL A 512 -74.11 -47.54 5.33
N GLY A 513 -74.79 -48.69 5.28
CA GLY A 513 -76.16 -48.80 4.78
C GLY A 513 -77.07 -49.36 5.88
N HIS A 514 -78.36 -49.05 5.77
CA HIS A 514 -79.50 -49.42 6.64
C HIS A 514 -79.86 -48.52 7.84
N LEU A 515 -81.09 -48.02 7.72
CA LEU A 515 -82.05 -47.54 8.73
C LEU A 515 -81.74 -46.19 9.42
#